data_AF-A0A958XDH2-F1
#
_entry.id   AF-A0A958XDH2-F1
#
_cell.length_a   1.000
_cell.length_b   1.000
_cell.length_c   1.000
_cell.angle_alpha   90.00
_cell.angle_beta   90.00
_cell.angle_gamma   90.00
#
_symmetry.space_group_name_H-M   'P 1'
#
loop_
_entity.id
_entity.type
_entity.pdbx_description
1 polymer ?
#
loop_
_entity_poly.entity_id
_entity_poly.type
_entity_poly.pdbx_seq_one_letter_code
_entity_poly.pdbx_strand_id
1 'polypeptide(L)'
;MKQVFGLFLVCAILGQASVRTLWVLDYQWNRAMYIARCENRDQPDLHCDGKCYLKKQMTVQKQAREQEPRLPESFHQLKDIQLFFEEINTWQRRYALAGDRQDFPEYRAECLPSHTLRIFKPPARRT
;
A
#
# COMPACT_ATOMS: atom_id res chain seq x y z
N MET A 1 -24.55 -2.63 23.39
CA MET A 1 -24.20 -1.33 22.74
C MET A 1 -22.74 -1.27 22.28
N LYS A 2 -21.74 -1.41 23.17
CA LYS A 2 -20.30 -1.31 22.78
C LYS A 2 -19.84 -2.33 21.73
N GLN A 3 -20.35 -3.57 21.82
CA GLN A 3 -20.05 -4.66 20.88
C GLN A 3 -20.59 -4.38 19.46
N VAL A 4 -21.77 -3.77 19.36
CA VAL A 4 -22.40 -3.41 18.07
C VAL A 4 -21.62 -2.28 17.40
N PHE A 5 -21.16 -1.30 18.18
CA PHE A 5 -20.32 -0.22 17.68
C PHE A 5 -18.99 -0.74 17.14
N GLY A 6 -18.35 -1.68 17.86
CA GLY A 6 -17.13 -2.35 17.37
C GLY A 6 -17.36 -3.12 16.09
N LEU A 7 -18.44 -3.91 16.01
CA LEU A 7 -18.81 -4.66 14.81
C LEU A 7 -19.06 -3.72 13.61
N PHE A 8 -19.78 -2.62 13.83
CA PHE A 8 -20.02 -1.61 12.80
C PHE A 8 -18.71 -1.02 12.26
N LEU A 9 -17.77 -0.70 13.15
CA LEU A 9 -16.48 -0.12 12.78
C LEU A 9 -15.62 -1.11 11.97
N VAL A 10 -15.63 -2.38 12.36
CA VAL A 10 -14.96 -3.46 11.61
C VAL A 10 -15.59 -3.64 10.23
N CYS A 11 -16.91 -3.71 10.15
CA CYS A 11 -17.63 -3.80 8.87
C CYS A 11 -17.36 -2.59 7.97
N ALA A 12 -17.24 -1.38 8.53
CA ALA A 12 -16.92 -0.18 7.77
C ALA A 12 -15.51 -0.25 7.16
N ILE A 13 -14.51 -0.71 7.93
CA ILE A 13 -13.13 -0.87 7.44
C ILE A 13 -13.05 -1.96 6.35
N LEU A 14 -13.66 -3.12 6.59
CA LEU A 14 -13.73 -4.21 5.60
C LEU A 14 -14.50 -3.79 4.34
N GLY A 15 -15.58 -3.04 4.51
CA GLY A 15 -16.35 -2.43 3.44
C GLY A 15 -15.46 -1.58 2.54
N GLN A 16 -14.72 -0.63 3.12
CA GLN A 16 -13.78 0.23 2.39
C GLN A 16 -12.72 -0.57 1.63
N ALA A 17 -12.16 -1.63 2.23
CA ALA A 17 -11.17 -2.49 1.58
C ALA A 17 -11.76 -3.28 0.39
N SER A 18 -13.02 -3.71 0.50
CA SER A 18 -13.71 -4.53 -0.51
C SER A 18 -14.33 -3.74 -1.66
N VAL A 19 -14.43 -2.40 -1.60
CA VAL A 19 -15.06 -1.62 -2.68
C VAL A 19 -14.43 -1.94 -4.04
N ARG A 20 -13.09 -2.02 -4.11
CA ARG A 20 -12.40 -2.31 -5.39
C ARG A 20 -12.70 -3.71 -5.91
N THR A 21 -12.76 -4.71 -5.02
CA THR A 21 -13.03 -6.09 -5.43
C THR A 21 -14.48 -6.25 -5.90
N LEU A 22 -15.43 -5.55 -5.28
CA LEU A 22 -16.82 -5.52 -5.73
C LEU A 22 -16.98 -4.94 -7.14
N TRP A 23 -16.25 -3.86 -7.48
CA TRP A 23 -16.26 -3.31 -8.85
C TRP A 23 -15.71 -4.30 -9.88
N VAL A 24 -14.66 -5.04 -9.54
CA VAL A 24 -14.10 -6.08 -10.43
C VAL A 24 -15.08 -7.24 -10.58
N LEU A 25 -15.76 -7.63 -9.49
CA LEU A 25 -16.75 -8.70 -9.51
C LEU A 25 -17.95 -8.34 -10.37
N ASP A 26 -18.46 -7.11 -10.28
CA ASP A 26 -19.55 -6.60 -11.11
C ASP A 26 -19.19 -6.64 -12.61
N TYR A 27 -17.96 -6.21 -12.95
CA TYR A 27 -17.46 -6.31 -14.31
C TYR A 27 -17.39 -7.77 -14.81
N GLN A 28 -16.98 -8.72 -13.96
CA GLN A 28 -16.94 -10.13 -14.34
C GLN A 28 -18.34 -10.73 -14.50
N TRP A 29 -19.26 -10.43 -13.59
CA TRP A 29 -20.63 -10.94 -13.63
C TRP A 29 -21.40 -10.40 -14.83
N ASN A 30 -21.24 -9.10 -15.13
CA ASN A 30 -21.92 -8.41 -16.19
C ASN A 30 -21.07 -8.27 -17.47
N ARG A 31 -20.01 -9.08 -17.64
CA ARG A 31 -19.03 -8.94 -18.72
C ARG A 31 -19.66 -8.87 -20.12
N ALA A 32 -20.75 -9.61 -20.36
CA ALA A 32 -21.48 -9.58 -21.63
C ALA A 32 -22.00 -8.17 -21.99
N MET A 33 -22.51 -7.42 -21.01
CA MET A 33 -22.98 -6.04 -21.21
C MET A 33 -21.83 -5.08 -21.50
N TYR A 34 -20.67 -5.28 -20.87
CA TYR A 34 -19.46 -4.49 -21.11
C TYR A 34 -18.89 -4.72 -22.51
N ILE A 35 -18.88 -5.97 -22.98
CA ILE A 35 -18.49 -6.32 -24.36
C ILE A 35 -19.48 -5.70 -25.35
N ALA A 36 -20.79 -5.82 -25.07
CA ALA A 36 -21.86 -5.23 -25.87
C ALA A 36 -21.98 -3.71 -25.77
N ARG A 37 -21.09 -3.02 -25.04
CA ARG A 37 -20.93 -1.55 -25.05
C ARG A 37 -19.50 -1.10 -25.38
N CYS A 38 -18.62 -2.03 -25.72
CA CYS A 38 -17.28 -1.71 -26.19
C CYS A 38 -17.36 -0.90 -27.49
N GLU A 39 -16.49 0.10 -27.63
CA GLU A 39 -16.38 0.93 -28.83
C GLU A 39 -15.54 0.27 -29.93
N ASN A 40 -14.61 -0.61 -29.57
CA ASN A 40 -13.70 -1.30 -30.50
C ASN A 40 -14.13 -2.75 -30.74
N ARG A 41 -15.40 -3.00 -31.05
CA ARG A 41 -15.87 -4.38 -31.32
C ARG A 41 -15.34 -4.95 -32.63
N ASP A 42 -15.12 -4.06 -33.60
CA ASP A 42 -14.71 -4.41 -34.95
C ASP A 42 -13.20 -4.66 -35.09
N GLN A 43 -12.44 -4.54 -33.99
CA GLN A 43 -11.00 -4.81 -33.94
C GLN A 43 -10.69 -5.89 -32.90
N PRO A 44 -10.91 -7.18 -33.23
CA PRO A 44 -10.69 -8.30 -32.32
C PRO A 44 -9.21 -8.45 -31.90
N ASP A 45 -8.26 -8.00 -32.73
CA ASP A 45 -6.82 -8.07 -32.44
C ASP A 45 -6.41 -7.33 -31.17
N LEU A 46 -7.18 -6.31 -30.76
CA LEU A 46 -6.92 -5.51 -29.56
C LEU A 46 -7.28 -6.20 -28.25
N HIS A 47 -7.96 -7.36 -28.27
CA HIS A 47 -8.33 -8.14 -27.08
C HIS A 47 -8.97 -7.27 -25.97
N CYS A 48 -9.86 -6.35 -26.35
CA CYS A 48 -10.36 -5.34 -25.43
C CYS A 48 -11.33 -5.90 -24.36
N ASP A 49 -12.07 -6.99 -24.62
CA ASP A 49 -12.96 -7.64 -23.62
C ASP A 49 -13.95 -6.69 -22.89
N GLY A 50 -14.33 -5.56 -23.48
CA GLY A 50 -15.15 -4.54 -22.79
C GLY A 50 -14.38 -3.63 -21.80
N LYS A 51 -13.06 -3.79 -21.66
CA LYS A 51 -12.17 -2.97 -20.81
C LYS A 51 -12.13 -1.50 -21.25
N CYS A 52 -12.28 -1.23 -22.54
CA CYS A 52 -12.27 0.13 -23.11
C CYS A 52 -13.46 0.95 -22.57
N TYR A 53 -14.64 0.34 -22.49
CA TYR A 53 -15.84 0.97 -21.92
C TYR A 53 -15.68 1.21 -20.40
N LEU A 54 -15.14 0.22 -19.68
CA LEU A 54 -14.86 0.35 -18.24
C LEU A 54 -13.88 1.51 -17.95
N LYS A 55 -12.80 1.63 -18.74
CA LYS A 55 -11.83 2.72 -18.63
C LYS A 55 -12.50 4.09 -18.83
N LYS A 56 -13.39 4.20 -19.81
CA LYS A 56 -14.15 5.42 -20.09
C LYS A 56 -15.08 5.82 -18.95
N GLN A 57 -15.78 4.84 -18.35
CA GLN A 57 -16.61 5.10 -17.16
C GLN A 57 -15.77 5.60 -15.97
N MET A 58 -14.60 4.99 -15.76
CA MET A 58 -13.68 5.41 -14.69
C MET A 58 -13.13 6.83 -14.91
N THR A 59 -12.82 7.22 -16.15
CA THR A 59 -12.34 8.58 -16.46
C THR A 59 -13.44 9.61 -16.27
N VAL A 60 -14.67 9.32 -16.69
CA VAL A 60 -15.83 10.22 -16.49
C VAL A 60 -16.11 10.41 -14.99
N GLN A 61 -16.07 9.33 -14.20
CA GLN A 61 -16.27 9.42 -12.75
C GLN A 61 -15.15 10.22 -12.05
N LYS A 62 -13.90 10.14 -12.55
CA LYS A 62 -12.79 10.95 -12.04
C LYS A 62 -12.98 12.44 -12.36
N GLN A 63 -13.36 12.77 -13.60
CA GLN A 63 -13.63 14.15 -14.03
C GLN A 63 -14.82 14.76 -13.29
N ALA A 64 -15.88 13.98 -13.04
CA ALA A 64 -17.03 14.44 -12.24
C ALA A 64 -16.66 14.78 -10.78
N ARG A 65 -15.59 14.18 -10.23
CA ARG A 65 -15.09 14.45 -8.88
C ARG A 65 -14.08 15.59 -8.80
N GLU A 66 -13.73 16.23 -9.92
CA GLU A 66 -12.79 17.35 -9.94
C GLU A 66 -13.31 18.62 -9.24
N GLN A 67 -14.60 18.67 -8.90
CA GLN A 67 -15.24 19.75 -8.14
C GLN A 67 -15.21 19.55 -6.61
N GLU A 68 -14.82 18.36 -6.11
CA GLU A 68 -14.58 18.12 -4.68
C GLU A 68 -13.15 18.49 -4.28
N PRO A 69 -12.88 18.87 -3.00
CA PRO A 69 -11.55 19.22 -2.54
C PRO A 69 -10.57 18.08 -2.82
N ARG A 70 -9.64 18.34 -3.73
CA ARG A 70 -8.65 17.36 -4.19
C ARG A 70 -7.70 17.03 -3.05
N LEU A 71 -7.69 15.76 -2.64
CA LEU A 71 -6.60 15.22 -1.84
C LEU A 71 -5.31 15.31 -2.69
N PRO A 72 -4.15 15.71 -2.12
CA PRO A 72 -2.94 15.92 -2.90
C PRO A 72 -2.57 14.69 -3.76
N GLU A 73 -1.98 14.92 -4.93
CA GLU A 73 -1.64 13.88 -5.91
C GLU A 73 -0.78 12.74 -5.31
N SER A 74 0.01 13.05 -4.26
CA SER A 74 0.76 12.08 -3.46
C SER A 74 -0.11 11.01 -2.78
N PHE A 75 -1.35 11.34 -2.40
CA PHE A 75 -2.29 10.38 -1.80
C PHE A 75 -2.94 9.45 -2.81
N HIS A 76 -2.89 9.76 -4.11
CA HIS A 76 -3.34 8.84 -5.14
C HIS A 76 -2.42 7.62 -5.26
N GLN A 77 -1.12 7.76 -4.97
CA GLN A 77 -0.18 6.63 -4.89
C GLN A 77 -0.34 5.83 -3.58
N LEU A 78 -0.80 6.44 -2.48
CA LEU A 78 -1.09 5.71 -1.23
C LEU A 78 -2.24 4.69 -1.39
N LYS A 79 -3.04 4.78 -2.45
CA LYS A 79 -4.09 3.79 -2.73
C LYS A 79 -3.55 2.37 -2.94
N ASP A 80 -2.28 2.23 -3.31
CA ASP A 80 -1.63 0.94 -3.51
C ASP A 80 -0.56 0.69 -2.45
N ILE A 81 -0.77 1.18 -1.21
CA ILE A 81 -0.06 0.62 -0.06
C ILE A 81 -0.46 -0.85 -0.01
N GLN A 82 0.39 -1.69 -0.58
CA GLN A 82 0.40 -3.11 -0.33
C GLN A 82 0.61 -3.23 1.18
N LEU A 83 -0.48 -3.47 1.91
CA LEU A 83 -0.43 -3.78 3.32
C LEU A 83 0.43 -5.03 3.41
N PHE A 84 1.70 -4.84 3.77
CA PHE A 84 2.60 -5.94 4.06
C PHE A 84 1.95 -6.72 5.20
N PHE A 85 1.38 -7.86 4.85
CA PHE A 85 0.82 -8.79 5.81
C PHE A 85 1.90 -9.83 6.06
N GLU A 86 2.66 -9.64 7.13
CA GLU A 86 3.49 -10.72 7.64
C GLU A 86 2.54 -11.78 8.20
N GLU A 87 2.64 -13.01 7.69
CA GLU A 87 1.87 -14.13 8.23
C GLU A 87 2.24 -14.29 9.71
N ILE A 88 1.34 -13.87 10.60
CA ILE A 88 1.49 -14.16 12.03
C ILE A 88 1.14 -15.64 12.20
N ASN A 89 2.17 -16.46 12.08
CA ASN A 89 2.14 -17.88 12.40
C ASN A 89 1.96 -17.99 13.92
N THR A 90 0.73 -17.93 14.44
CA THR A 90 0.43 -18.07 15.88
C THR A 90 0.58 -19.51 16.39
N TRP A 91 1.53 -20.27 15.82
CA TRP A 91 2.01 -21.55 16.29
C TRP A 91 3.46 -21.49 16.77
N GLN A 92 3.92 -20.35 17.29
CA GLN A 92 5.13 -20.35 18.11
C GLN A 92 4.79 -20.92 19.49
N ARG A 93 4.94 -22.25 19.56
CA ARG A 93 5.10 -23.03 20.79
C ARG A 93 6.00 -22.21 21.72
N ARG A 94 5.46 -21.76 22.86
CA ARG A 94 6.24 -21.20 23.97
C ARG A 94 7.28 -22.25 24.36
N TYR A 95 8.49 -22.16 23.82
CA TYR A 95 9.63 -22.74 24.48
C TYR A 95 9.82 -21.91 25.73
N ALA A 96 9.56 -22.51 26.88
CA ALA A 96 10.01 -21.95 28.14
C ALA A 96 11.52 -21.73 27.96
N LEU A 97 11.95 -20.46 27.97
CA LEU A 97 13.36 -20.12 28.11
C LEU A 97 13.77 -20.60 29.50
N ALA A 98 14.14 -21.88 29.60
CA ALA A 98 15.16 -22.28 30.54
C ALA A 98 16.37 -21.45 30.12
N GLY A 99 16.60 -20.36 30.85
CA GLY A 99 17.61 -19.37 30.52
C GLY A 99 18.98 -20.00 30.62
N ASP A 100 19.49 -20.47 29.48
CA ASP A 100 20.91 -20.69 29.34
C ASP A 100 21.53 -19.32 29.06
N ARG A 101 22.26 -18.79 30.05
CA ARG A 101 23.03 -17.55 29.88
C ARG A 101 24.13 -17.86 28.88
N GLN A 102 23.95 -17.46 27.63
CA GLN A 102 25.06 -17.37 26.71
C GLN A 102 25.94 -16.19 27.16
N ASP A 103 27.05 -16.50 27.80
CA ASP A 103 28.13 -15.54 28.06
C ASP A 103 28.75 -15.17 26.72
N PHE A 104 28.30 -14.05 26.15
CA PHE A 104 28.96 -13.43 25.01
C PHE A 104 30.27 -12.79 25.48
N PRO A 105 31.36 -12.88 24.71
CA PRO A 105 32.57 -12.14 25.03
C PRO A 105 32.25 -10.64 25.06
N GLU A 106 32.68 -9.97 26.13
CA GLU A 106 32.50 -8.54 26.31
C GLU A 106 33.20 -7.81 25.14
N TYR A 107 32.40 -7.22 24.24
CA TYR A 107 32.93 -6.41 23.16
C TYR A 107 33.60 -5.17 23.75
N ARG A 108 34.91 -5.24 23.91
CA ARG A 108 35.74 -4.08 24.27
C ARG A 108 36.16 -3.40 22.98
N ALA A 109 35.45 -2.34 22.59
CA ALA A 109 35.93 -1.44 21.56
C ALA A 109 37.22 -0.78 22.05
N GLU A 110 38.36 -1.20 21.49
CA GLU A 110 39.61 -0.46 21.67
C GLU A 110 39.46 0.86 20.92
N CYS A 111 39.19 1.93 21.67
CA CYS A 111 39.27 3.28 21.14
C CYS A 111 40.73 3.55 20.76
N LEU A 112 41.05 3.38 19.47
CA LEU A 112 42.33 3.82 18.92
C LEU A 112 42.53 5.32 19.24
N PRO A 113 43.72 5.74 19.69
CA PRO A 113 43.99 7.13 19.98
C PRO A 113 43.72 7.95 18.72
N SER A 114 42.82 8.92 18.82
CA SER A 114 42.45 9.77 17.70
C SER A 114 43.68 10.50 17.18
N HIS A 115 44.12 10.14 15.98
CA HIS A 115 45.12 10.93 15.28
C HIS A 115 44.45 12.26 14.94
N THR A 116 44.78 13.31 15.69
CA THR A 116 44.33 14.68 15.46
C THR A 116 44.98 15.25 14.21
N LEU A 117 44.72 14.65 13.05
CA LEU A 117 45.05 15.23 11.76
C LEU A 117 43.94 16.25 11.43
N ARG A 118 44.11 17.47 11.98
CA ARG A 118 43.37 18.67 11.56
C ARG A 118 43.79 19.05 10.13
N ILE A 119 43.37 18.24 9.15
CA ILE A 119 43.57 18.53 7.72
C ILE A 119 42.47 19.49 7.21
N PHE A 120 41.34 19.60 7.91
CA PHE A 120 40.26 20.47 7.48
C PHE A 120 40.41 21.88 8.05
N LYS A 121 40.86 22.82 7.21
CA LYS A 121 40.78 24.27 7.45
C LYS A 121 39.66 24.83 6.56
N PRO A 122 38.47 25.13 7.11
CA PRO A 122 37.41 25.74 6.32
C PRO A 122 37.82 27.17 5.91
N PRO A 123 37.45 27.64 4.70
CA PRO A 123 37.80 28.97 4.22
C PRO A 123 37.13 30.05 5.06
N ALA A 124 37.88 31.08 5.44
CA ALA A 124 37.39 32.21 6.20
C ALA A 124 36.28 32.94 5.43
N ARG A 125 35.12 33.08 6.07
CA ARG A 125 33.96 33.80 5.53
C ARG A 125 34.35 35.28 5.37
N ARG A 126 34.44 35.75 4.13
CA ARG A 126 34.74 37.14 3.79
C ARG A 126 33.47 37.97 4.07
N THR A 127 33.47 38.73 5.18
CA THR A 127 32.50 39.81 5.43
C THR A 127 32.82 41.01 4.55
#